data_AF-A0A8T3ZHQ6-F1
#
_entry.id   AF-A0A8T3ZHQ6-F1
#
_cell.length_a   1.000
_cell.length_b   1.000
_cell.length_c   1.000
_cell.angle_alpha   90.00
_cell.angle_beta   90.00
_cell.angle_gamma   90.00
#
_symmetry.space_group_name_H-M   'P 1'
#
loop_
_entity.id
_entity.type
_entity.pdbx_description
1 polymer ?
#
loop_
_entity_poly.entity_id
_entity_poly.type
_entity_poly.pdbx_seq_one_letter_code
_entity_poly.pdbx_strand_id
1 'polypeptide(L)' 'MNEQINLRLPENILVAATTYSQEHGFGTVQEFIKETVREKLFDEPEVSKEELALVKQLASLAEQKNFYGTEADLFKKLKR' A
#
# COMPACT_ATOMS: atom_id res chain seq x y z
N MET A 1 -12.98 -26.82 -8.32
CA MET A 1 -13.49 -27.14 -6.99
C MET A 1 -13.22 -25.92 -6.12
N ASN A 2 -14.20 -25.43 -5.37
CA ASN A 2 -13.99 -24.30 -4.47
C ASN A 2 -13.88 -24.85 -3.03
N GLU A 3 -12.85 -24.43 -2.31
CA GLU A 3 -12.61 -24.77 -0.90
C GLU A 3 -13.18 -23.65 -0.01
N GLN A 4 -13.83 -24.01 1.11
CA GLN A 4 -14.34 -23.03 2.07
C GLN A 4 -13.34 -22.80 3.20
N ILE A 5 -13.01 -21.53 3.45
CA ILE A 5 -12.17 -21.12 4.58
C ILE A 5 -13.06 -20.53 5.67
N ASN A 6 -13.02 -21.12 6.87
CA ASN A 6 -13.71 -20.58 8.05
C ASN A 6 -12.72 -19.78 8.90
N LEU A 7 -12.94 -18.46 9.01
CA LEU A 7 -12.09 -17.56 9.77
C LEU A 7 -12.83 -17.07 11.01
N ARG A 8 -12.10 -16.97 12.13
CA ARG A 8 -12.55 -16.25 13.32
C ARG A 8 -11.84 -14.91 13.37
N LEU A 9 -12.61 -13.83 13.25
CA LEU A 9 -12.09 -12.47 13.29
C LEU A 9 -12.52 -11.78 14.59
N PRO A 10 -11.65 -10.93 15.17
CA PRO A 10 -12.06 -9.97 16.18
C PRO A 10 -13.24 -9.12 15.71
N GLU A 11 -14.16 -8.80 16.62
CA GLU A 11 -15.40 -8.09 16.30
C GLU A 11 -15.14 -6.73 15.63
N ASN A 12 -14.19 -5.96 16.13
CA ASN A 12 -13.80 -4.66 15.56
C ASN A 12 -13.34 -4.79 14.09
N ILE A 13 -12.61 -5.86 13.76
CA ILE A 13 -12.14 -6.11 12.39
C ILE A 13 -13.32 -6.48 11.50
N LEU A 14 -14.24 -7.33 11.97
CA LEU A 14 -15.41 -7.74 11.20
C LEU A 14 -16.33 -6.55 10.91
N VAL A 15 -16.55 -5.67 11.89
CA VAL A 15 -17.35 -4.45 11.73
C VAL A 15 -16.71 -3.50 10.72
N ALA A 16 -15.40 -3.26 10.84
CA ALA A 16 -14.69 -2.41 9.90
C ALA A 16 -14.72 -2.97 8.47
N ALA A 17 -14.47 -4.27 8.30
CA ALA A 17 -14.51 -4.94 6.99
C ALA A 17 -15.92 -4.89 6.37
N THR A 18 -16.97 -5.06 7.19
CA THR A 18 -18.36 -4.99 6.73
C THR A 18 -18.71 -3.58 6.28
N THR A 19 -18.35 -2.57 7.06
CA THR A 19 -18.58 -1.15 6.73
C THR A 19 -17.88 -0.78 5.43
N TYR A 20 -16.58 -1.12 5.32
CA TYR A 20 -15.80 -0.88 4.11
C TYR A 20 -16.41 -1.56 2.89
N SER A 21 -16.85 -2.81 3.04
CA SER A 21 -17.46 -3.58 1.94
C SER A 21 -18.72 -2.89 1.37
N GLN A 22 -19.56 -2.32 2.25
CA GLN A 22 -20.78 -1.62 1.85
C GLN A 22 -20.48 -0.29 1.16
N GLU A 23 -19.54 0.49 1.69
CA GLU A 23 -19.16 1.80 1.12
C GLU A 23 -18.51 1.69 -0.27
N HIS A 24 -17.80 0.59 -0.53
CA HIS A 24 -17.05 0.38 -1.77
C HIS A 24 -17.78 -0.53 -2.77
N GLY A 25 -19.06 -0.84 -2.53
CA GLY A 25 -19.93 -1.53 -3.49
C GLY A 25 -19.71 -3.04 -3.61
N PHE A 26 -19.09 -3.67 -2.62
CA PHE A 26 -18.98 -5.13 -2.56
C PHE A 26 -20.33 -5.75 -2.16
N GLY A 27 -20.66 -6.92 -2.74
CA GLY A 27 -21.92 -7.61 -2.45
C GLY A 27 -21.95 -8.24 -1.05
N THR A 28 -20.80 -8.67 -0.52
CA THR A 28 -20.66 -9.19 0.84
C THR A 28 -19.26 -8.93 1.42
N VAL A 29 -19.12 -9.02 2.75
CA VAL A 29 -17.82 -9.00 3.41
C VAL A 29 -16.90 -10.15 2.95
N GLN A 30 -17.47 -11.30 2.57
CA GLN A 30 -16.69 -12.45 2.07
C GLN A 30 -16.10 -12.15 0.68
N GLU A 31 -16.85 -11.47 -0.17
CA GLU A 31 -16.36 -11.01 -1.47
C GLU A 31 -15.22 -10.01 -1.31
N PHE A 32 -15.38 -9.03 -0.43
CA PHE A 32 -14.31 -8.09 -0.07
C PHE A 32 -13.03 -8.81 0.41
N ILE A 33 -13.16 -9.77 1.34
CA ILE A 33 -12.02 -10.55 1.83
C ILE A 33 -11.35 -11.33 0.69
N LYS A 34 -12.14 -11.96 -0.18
CA LYS A 34 -11.64 -12.74 -1.31
C LYS A 34 -10.86 -11.86 -2.29
N GLU A 35 -11.39 -10.68 -2.64
CA GLU A 35 -10.69 -9.75 -3.54
C GLU A 35 -9.43 -9.18 -2.90
N THR A 36 -9.49 -8.81 -1.61
CA THR A 36 -8.30 -8.33 -0.88
C THR A 36 -7.19 -9.37 -0.88
N VAL A 37 -7.52 -10.65 -0.67
CA VAL A 37 -6.55 -11.75 -0.74
C VAL A 37 -6.04 -11.94 -2.16
N ARG A 38 -6.92 -11.85 -3.17
CA ARG A 38 -6.54 -11.94 -4.59
C ARG A 38 -5.51 -10.87 -4.96
N GLU A 39 -5.76 -9.62 -4.62
CA GLU A 39 -4.85 -8.51 -4.89
C GLU A 39 -3.47 -8.77 -4.29
N LYS A 40 -3.39 -9.22 -3.02
CA LYS A 40 -2.10 -9.49 -2.37
C LYS A 40 -1.34 -10.68 -2.93
N LEU A 41 -2.04 -11.63 -3.57
CA LEU A 41 -1.42 -12.84 -4.13
C LEU A 41 -1.06 -12.72 -5.61
N PHE A 42 -1.85 -11.98 -6.37
CA PHE A 42 -1.79 -11.99 -7.84
C PHE A 42 -1.50 -10.63 -8.47
N ASP A 43 -1.73 -9.53 -7.76
CA ASP A 43 -1.34 -8.24 -8.30
C ASP A 43 0.17 -8.06 -8.10
N GLU A 44 0.84 -7.63 -9.17
CA GLU A 44 2.26 -7.29 -9.08
C GLU A 44 2.43 -6.14 -8.08
N PRO A 45 3.37 -6.23 -7.14
CA PRO A 45 3.61 -5.12 -6.23
C PRO A 45 4.02 -3.90 -7.06
N GLU A 46 3.32 -2.77 -6.86
CA GLU A 46 3.60 -1.50 -7.56
C GLU A 46 5.07 -1.06 -7.41
N VAL A 47 5.73 -1.52 -6.36
CA VAL A 47 7.15 -1.29 -6.08
C VAL A 47 7.80 -2.63 -5.79
N SER A 48 8.75 -3.03 -6.64
CA SER A 48 9.57 -4.21 -6.42
C SER A 48 10.40 -4.07 -5.14
N LYS A 49 10.83 -5.20 -4.57
CA LYS A 49 11.74 -5.19 -3.40
C LYS A 49 13.04 -4.45 -3.70
N GLU A 50 13.51 -4.51 -4.94
CA GLU A 50 14.73 -3.84 -5.39
C GLU A 50 14.56 -2.33 -5.43
N GLU A 51 13.43 -1.83 -5.96
CA GLU A 51 13.10 -0.40 -5.95
C GLU A 51 12.93 0.12 -4.53
N LEU A 52 12.29 -0.64 -3.65
CA LEU A 52 12.15 -0.26 -2.25
C LEU A 52 13.50 -0.21 -1.52
N ALA A 53 14.43 -1.11 -1.85
CA ALA A 53 15.80 -1.08 -1.34
C ALA A 53 16.56 0.14 -1.88
N LEU A 54 16.41 0.46 -3.16
CA LEU A 54 17.01 1.63 -3.79
C LEU A 54 16.52 2.94 -3.14
N VAL A 55 15.21 3.08 -2.95
CA VAL A 55 14.62 4.27 -2.29
C VAL A 55 15.18 4.45 -0.89
N LYS A 56 15.29 3.37 -0.10
CA LYS A 56 15.90 3.42 1.24
C LYS A 56 17.36 3.86 1.20
N GLN A 57 18.15 3.32 0.27
CA GLN A 57 19.55 3.70 0.10
C GLN A 57 19.69 5.18 -0.30
N LEU A 58 18.85 5.66 -1.21
CA LEU A 58 18.84 7.06 -1.64
C LEU A 58 18.46 7.99 -0.49
N ALA A 59 17.44 7.64 0.31
CA ALA A 59 17.05 8.39 1.49
C ALA A 59 18.21 8.50 2.50
N SER A 60 18.86 7.37 2.83
CA SER A 60 20.01 7.37 3.74
C SER A 60 21.20 8.16 3.20
N LEU A 61 21.48 8.09 1.89
CA LEU A 61 22.52 8.89 1.26
C LEU A 61 22.19 10.39 1.28
N ALA A 62 20.92 10.74 1.07
CA ALA A 62 20.45 12.13 1.11
C ALA A 62 20.57 12.71 2.54
N GLU A 63 20.24 11.92 3.56
CA GLU A 63 20.48 12.26 4.97
C GLU A 63 21.95 12.50 5.27
N GLN A 64 22.80 11.53 4.93
CA GLN A 64 24.25 11.61 5.21
C GLN A 64 24.91 12.79 4.50
N LYS A 65 24.46 13.12 3.29
CA LYS A 65 25.02 14.21 2.49
C LYS A 65 24.32 15.56 2.71
N ASN A 66 23.33 15.64 3.61
CA ASN A 66 22.48 16.82 3.80
C ASN A 66 21.95 17.39 2.48
N PHE A 67 21.46 16.52 1.59
CA PHE A 67 20.89 16.95 0.30
C PHE A 67 19.50 17.58 0.41
N TYR A 68 19.05 17.87 1.62
CA TYR A 68 17.87 18.68 1.88
C TYR A 68 18.11 20.12 1.43
N GLY A 69 17.50 20.49 0.32
CA GLY A 69 17.45 21.88 -0.16
C GLY A 69 16.16 22.57 0.28
N THR A 70 16.15 23.90 0.24
CA THR A 70 14.90 24.65 0.38
C THR A 70 14.11 24.61 -0.91
N GLU A 71 12.80 24.85 -0.83
CA GLU A 71 11.94 25.01 -2.01
C GLU A 71 12.48 26.10 -2.95
N ALA A 72 12.97 27.21 -2.41
CA ALA A 72 13.60 28.28 -3.17
C ALA A 72 14.84 27.81 -3.96
N ASP A 73 15.68 26.95 -3.36
CA ASP A 73 16.86 26.39 -4.04
C ASP A 73 16.49 25.41 -5.15
N LEU A 74 15.44 24.62 -4.95
CA LEU A 74 14.90 23.72 -5.96
C LEU A 74 14.40 24.50 -7.18
N PHE A 75 13.57 25.53 -6.98
CA PHE A 75 13.05 26.36 -8.06
C PHE A 75 14.12 27.17 -8.78
N LYS A 76 15.18 27.59 -8.07
CA LYS A 76 16.33 28.26 -8.69
C LYS A 76 17.12 27.33 -9.62
N LYS A 77 17.24 26.04 -9.29
CA LYS A 77 17.89 25.03 -10.14
C LYS A 77 17.02 24.57 -11.32
N LEU A 78 15.69 24.62 -11.18
CA LEU A 78 14.74 24.21 -12.23
C LEU A 78 14.46 25.31 -13.27
N LYS A 79 14.76 26.57 -12.97
CA LYS A 79 14.71 27.65 -13.98
C LYS A 79 15.90 27.48 -14.95
N ARG A 80 15.57 27.06 -16.18
CA ARG A 80 16.48 27.11 -17.34
C ARG A 80 16.83 28.56 -17.69
#